data_AF-A0A847PWY8-F1
#
_entry.id   AF-A0A847PWY8-F1
#
_cell.length_a   1.000
_cell.length_b   1.000
_cell.length_c   1.000
_cell.angle_alpha   90.00
_cell.angle_beta   90.00
_cell.angle_gamma   90.00
#
_symmetry.space_group_name_H-M   'P 1'
#
loop_
_entity.id
_entity.type
_entity.pdbx_description
1 polymer ?
#
loop_
_entity_poly.entity_id
_entity_poly.type
_entity_poly.pdbx_seq_one_letter_code
_entity_poly.pdbx_strand_id
1 'polypeptide(L)'
;SEDFLFAVFVGSAVAISALPVIARILMDLGLAKTVPGTVILSAATMNDLLGWCLFTAVLGAMGKGSSGPSTVITAGVLLLSAAVLLLIGRFAGRAIRIRWGAILDSPAFFTGSVAVIALLVAAVLERAGLHPAFGAFLIGVVLAEVIGSDCIAHRSVAEFATGFFAPLYFASIGLRVDFSGNFDIVLVAVVLAMSCAGKTAGAWLGARLGGLDNRTSLAVGFGMNARGAIEIILANIALETGIIDQRLFVALVFMAVVTSVISATILRHLLKREAMEAAGGRSATG
;
A
#
# COMPACT_ATOMS: atom_id res chain seq x y z
N SER A 1 -28.52 10.79 2.35
CA SER A 1 -28.43 11.33 3.71
C SER A 1 -26.96 11.39 4.11
N GLU A 2 -26.59 12.27 5.04
CA GLU A 2 -25.21 12.35 5.56
C GLU A 2 -24.76 11.02 6.18
N ASP A 3 -25.66 10.32 6.88
CA ASP A 3 -25.39 8.99 7.45
C ASP A 3 -25.00 7.94 6.41
N PHE A 4 -25.59 7.98 5.22
CA PHE A 4 -25.24 7.06 4.14
C PHE A 4 -23.83 7.36 3.60
N LEU A 5 -23.48 8.63 3.42
CA LEU A 5 -22.13 9.02 2.99
C LEU A 5 -21.09 8.65 4.04
N PHE A 6 -21.41 8.82 5.32
CA PHE A 6 -20.56 8.35 6.42
C PHE A 6 -20.40 6.82 6.42
N ALA A 7 -21.49 6.06 6.23
CA ALA A 7 -21.40 4.60 6.14
C ALA A 7 -20.56 4.13 4.95
N VAL A 8 -20.72 4.76 3.78
CA VAL A 8 -19.88 4.49 2.60
C VAL A 8 -18.43 4.89 2.87
N PHE A 9 -18.19 6.00 3.56
CA PHE A 9 -16.85 6.42 3.98
C PHE A 9 -16.18 5.36 4.85
N VAL A 10 -16.84 4.94 5.95
CA VAL A 10 -16.31 3.94 6.88
C VAL A 10 -16.10 2.60 6.17
N GLY A 11 -17.05 2.19 5.34
CA GLY A 11 -16.92 1.00 4.51
C GLY A 11 -15.71 1.07 3.57
N SER A 12 -15.46 2.23 2.96
CA SER A 12 -14.30 2.46 2.09
C SER A 12 -13.00 2.39 2.86
N ALA A 13 -12.91 3.04 4.02
CA ALA A 13 -11.72 3.04 4.87
C ALA A 13 -11.33 1.61 5.27
N VAL A 14 -12.31 0.83 5.74
CA VAL A 14 -12.10 -0.56 6.20
C VAL A 14 -11.83 -1.54 5.04
N ALA A 15 -12.32 -1.22 3.84
CA ALA A 15 -12.11 -2.02 2.64
C ALA A 15 -10.70 -1.85 2.06
N ILE A 16 -9.99 -0.75 2.33
CA ILE A 16 -8.67 -0.50 1.74
C ILE A 16 -7.62 -1.41 2.38
N SER A 17 -6.72 -1.92 1.54
CA SER A 17 -5.56 -2.72 1.95
C SER A 17 -4.30 -1.87 1.85
N ALA A 18 -3.21 -2.28 2.50
CA ALA A 18 -1.94 -1.58 2.33
C ALA A 18 -1.01 -2.38 1.41
N LEU A 19 -1.03 -2.07 0.11
CA LEU A 19 -0.15 -2.71 -0.88
C LEU A 19 1.32 -2.76 -0.45
N PRO A 20 1.95 -1.70 0.11
CA PRO A 20 3.35 -1.77 0.55
C PRO A 20 3.59 -2.79 1.67
N VAL A 21 2.66 -2.90 2.61
CA VAL A 21 2.75 -3.85 3.74
C VAL A 21 2.57 -5.28 3.23
N ILE A 22 1.57 -5.49 2.36
CA ILE A 22 1.33 -6.78 1.69
C ILE A 22 2.58 -7.23 0.90
N ALA A 23 3.11 -6.34 0.06
CA ALA A 23 4.30 -6.62 -0.74
C ALA A 23 5.49 -6.99 0.16
N ARG A 24 5.68 -6.27 1.27
CA ARG A 24 6.75 -6.56 2.23
C ARG A 24 6.58 -7.91 2.89
N ILE A 25 5.38 -8.24 3.38
CA ILE A 25 5.06 -9.54 3.97
C ILE A 25 5.37 -10.67 2.98
N LEU A 26 4.94 -10.53 1.72
CA LEU A 26 5.18 -11.53 0.68
C LEU A 26 6.67 -11.65 0.32
N MET A 27 7.42 -10.54 0.28
CA MET A 27 8.86 -10.56 0.04
C MET A 27 9.63 -11.23 1.18
N ASP A 28 9.30 -10.89 2.43
CA ASP A 28 9.93 -11.45 3.63
C ASP A 28 9.65 -12.96 3.78
N LEU A 29 8.49 -13.42 3.29
CA LEU A 29 8.14 -14.84 3.23
C LEU A 29 8.65 -15.56 1.96
N GLY A 30 9.25 -14.84 1.01
CA GLY A 30 9.69 -15.41 -0.26
C GLY A 30 8.57 -15.77 -1.24
N LEU A 31 7.34 -15.32 -0.98
CA LEU A 31 6.11 -15.68 -1.69
C LEU A 31 5.75 -14.72 -2.83
N ALA A 32 6.40 -13.56 -2.94
CA ALA A 32 6.03 -12.50 -3.89
C ALA A 32 5.93 -12.96 -5.36
N LYS A 33 6.68 -14.00 -5.76
CA LYS A 33 6.69 -14.54 -7.13
C LYS A 33 5.85 -15.82 -7.31
N THR A 34 5.20 -16.29 -6.25
CA THR A 34 4.29 -17.46 -6.31
C THR A 34 2.93 -17.05 -6.87
N VAL A 35 2.14 -18.03 -7.32
CA VAL A 35 0.75 -17.80 -7.78
C VAL A 35 -0.11 -17.05 -6.74
N PRO A 36 -0.19 -17.46 -5.45
CA PRO A 36 -0.93 -16.68 -4.46
C PRO A 36 -0.34 -15.28 -4.27
N GLY A 37 0.99 -15.14 -4.29
CA GLY A 37 1.65 -13.84 -4.15
C GLY A 37 1.28 -12.87 -5.27
N THR A 38 1.35 -13.30 -6.53
CA THR A 38 1.02 -12.45 -7.68
C THR A 38 -0.45 -12.06 -7.69
N VAL A 39 -1.36 -12.99 -7.37
CA VAL A 39 -2.79 -12.71 -7.24
C VAL A 39 -3.06 -11.68 -6.15
N ILE A 40 -2.44 -11.83 -4.97
CA ILE A 40 -2.57 -10.87 -3.86
C ILE A 40 -2.07 -9.49 -4.28
N LEU A 41 -0.89 -9.38 -4.88
CA LEU A 41 -0.30 -8.12 -5.33
C LEU A 41 -1.17 -7.42 -6.39
N SER A 42 -1.66 -8.17 -7.38
CA SER A 42 -2.56 -7.64 -8.41
C SER A 42 -3.90 -7.18 -7.85
N ALA A 43 -4.51 -7.99 -6.96
CA ALA A 43 -5.76 -7.65 -6.29
C ALA A 43 -5.60 -6.41 -5.40
N ALA A 44 -4.49 -6.31 -4.65
CA ALA A 44 -4.17 -5.15 -3.82
C ALA A 44 -3.99 -3.88 -4.67
N THR A 45 -3.33 -3.98 -5.83
CA THR A 45 -3.18 -2.84 -6.75
C THR A 45 -4.52 -2.35 -7.29
N MET A 46 -5.40 -3.28 -7.71
CA MET A 46 -6.74 -2.93 -8.18
C MET A 46 -7.59 -2.36 -7.04
N ASN A 47 -7.49 -2.93 -5.84
CA ASN A 47 -8.19 -2.45 -4.65
C ASN A 47 -7.78 -1.02 -4.29
N ASP A 48 -6.49 -0.69 -4.34
CA ASP A 48 -6.01 0.66 -4.04
C ASP A 48 -6.54 1.66 -5.07
N LEU A 49 -6.51 1.31 -6.37
CA LEU A 49 -7.06 2.16 -7.42
C LEU A 49 -8.54 2.48 -7.19
N LEU A 50 -9.36 1.45 -6.95
CA LEU A 50 -10.79 1.61 -6.72
C LEU A 50 -11.09 2.31 -5.39
N GLY A 51 -10.34 1.98 -4.33
CA GLY A 51 -10.50 2.56 -3.01
C GLY A 51 -10.25 4.06 -3.01
N TRP A 52 -9.24 4.52 -3.75
CA TRP A 52 -8.99 5.94 -3.92
C TRP A 52 -10.05 6.65 -4.75
N CYS A 53 -10.50 6.06 -5.87
CA CYS A 53 -11.60 6.62 -6.64
C CYS A 53 -12.86 6.80 -5.78
N LEU A 54 -13.19 5.79 -4.96
CA LEU A 54 -14.32 5.82 -4.05
C LEU A 54 -14.13 6.87 -2.94
N PHE A 55 -12.96 6.90 -2.30
CA PHE A 55 -12.63 7.86 -1.24
C PHE A 55 -12.75 9.31 -1.73
N THR A 56 -12.16 9.64 -2.88
CA THR A 56 -12.26 10.98 -3.46
C THR A 56 -13.69 11.32 -3.85
N ALA A 57 -14.46 10.36 -4.39
CA ALA A 57 -15.87 10.59 -4.71
C ALA A 57 -16.71 10.88 -3.46
N VAL A 58 -16.48 10.15 -2.36
CA VAL A 58 -17.18 10.36 -1.08
C VAL A 58 -16.81 11.71 -0.48
N LEU A 59 -15.52 12.07 -0.43
CA LEU A 59 -15.10 13.39 0.04
C LEU A 59 -15.73 14.53 -0.77
N GLY A 60 -15.76 14.40 -2.09
CA GLY A 60 -16.41 15.36 -2.98
C GLY A 60 -17.92 15.47 -2.71
N ALA A 61 -18.61 14.34 -2.55
CA ALA A 61 -20.04 14.30 -2.25
C ALA A 61 -20.37 14.89 -0.87
N MET A 62 -19.46 14.79 0.10
CA MET A 62 -19.60 15.40 1.43
C MET A 62 -19.24 16.90 1.46
N GLY A 63 -18.83 17.49 0.33
CA GLY A 63 -18.38 18.88 0.28
C GLY A 63 -17.08 19.15 1.05
N LYS A 64 -16.36 18.09 1.42
CA LYS A 64 -15.09 18.15 2.18
C LYS A 64 -13.87 17.84 1.30
N GLY A 65 -14.08 17.61 0.01
CA GLY A 65 -13.00 17.56 -0.96
C GLY A 65 -12.38 18.94 -1.17
N SER A 66 -11.05 19.02 -1.30
CA SER A 66 -10.39 20.20 -1.84
C SER A 66 -11.03 20.58 -3.17
N SER A 67 -11.16 21.88 -3.47
CA SER A 67 -11.61 22.45 -4.75
C SER A 67 -10.63 22.20 -5.92
N GLY A 68 -10.15 20.96 -6.02
CA GLY A 68 -9.32 20.44 -7.09
C GLY A 68 -10.15 19.92 -8.26
N PRO A 69 -9.49 19.47 -9.34
CA PRO A 69 -10.15 18.98 -10.55
C PRO A 69 -11.11 17.84 -10.24
N SER A 70 -12.15 17.66 -11.07
CA SER A 70 -13.12 16.57 -10.92
C SER A 70 -12.43 15.20 -10.81
N THR A 71 -13.05 14.25 -10.11
CA THR A 71 -12.56 12.87 -9.94
C THR A 71 -12.10 12.20 -11.24
N VAL A 72 -12.75 12.56 -12.36
CA VAL A 72 -12.39 12.10 -13.72
C VAL A 72 -11.07 12.68 -14.19
N ILE A 73 -10.81 13.97 -13.92
CA ILE A 73 -9.54 14.63 -14.25
C ILE A 73 -8.42 14.07 -13.37
N THR A 74 -8.68 13.87 -12.08
CA THR A 74 -7.74 13.26 -11.13
C THR A 74 -7.33 11.85 -11.58
N ALA A 75 -8.30 11.01 -11.96
CA ALA A 75 -8.03 9.67 -12.48
C ALA A 75 -7.28 9.70 -13.82
N GLY A 76 -7.65 10.63 -14.72
CA GLY A 76 -6.96 10.83 -16.01
C GLY A 76 -5.51 11.27 -15.84
N VAL A 77 -5.24 12.21 -14.93
CA VAL A 77 -3.88 12.67 -14.61
C VAL A 77 -3.06 11.55 -13.95
N LEU A 78 -3.66 10.74 -13.09
CA LEU A 78 -2.98 9.60 -12.46
C LEU A 78 -2.61 8.52 -13.50
N LEU A 79 -3.54 8.18 -14.39
CA LEU A 79 -3.29 7.23 -15.48
C LEU A 79 -2.26 7.75 -16.48
N LEU A 80 -2.34 9.03 -16.85
CA LEU A 80 -1.38 9.66 -17.75
C LEU A 80 0.01 9.73 -17.13
N SER A 81 0.12 10.16 -15.87
CA SER A 81 1.41 10.24 -15.17
C SER A 81 2.03 8.86 -14.98
N ALA A 82 1.24 7.84 -14.63
CA ALA A 82 1.70 6.45 -14.60
C ALA A 82 2.17 5.98 -15.97
N ALA A 83 1.38 6.20 -17.03
CA ALA A 83 1.74 5.79 -18.39
C ALA A 83 3.02 6.47 -18.88
N VAL A 84 3.17 7.77 -18.65
CA VAL A 84 4.37 8.54 -19.01
C VAL A 84 5.59 8.03 -18.26
N LEU A 85 5.48 7.84 -16.94
CA LEU A 85 6.60 7.35 -16.12
C LEU A 85 7.03 5.94 -16.55
N LEU A 86 6.08 5.04 -16.84
CA LEU A 86 6.37 3.71 -17.35
C LEU A 86 6.98 3.74 -18.76
N LEU A 87 6.51 4.62 -19.65
CA LEU A 87 7.13 4.81 -20.96
C LEU A 87 8.58 5.29 -20.83
N ILE A 88 8.84 6.23 -19.93
CA ILE A 88 10.18 6.73 -19.65
C ILE A 88 11.06 5.60 -19.09
N GLY A 89 10.57 4.83 -18.12
CA GLY A 89 11.30 3.67 -17.58
C GLY A 89 11.65 2.66 -18.67
N ARG A 90 10.69 2.33 -19.53
CA ARG A 90 10.85 1.32 -20.58
C ARG A 90 11.75 1.76 -21.73
N PHE A 91 11.61 2.99 -22.22
CA PHE A 91 12.35 3.48 -23.39
C PHE A 91 13.64 4.21 -23.01
N ALA A 92 13.63 5.03 -21.96
CA ALA A 92 14.80 5.79 -21.52
C ALA A 92 15.63 5.02 -20.48
N GLY A 93 15.07 4.05 -19.76
CA GLY A 93 15.78 3.32 -18.71
C GLY A 93 17.07 2.64 -19.18
N ARG A 94 17.05 2.03 -20.38
CA ARG A 94 18.23 1.40 -20.95
C ARG A 94 19.30 2.44 -21.33
N ALA A 95 18.92 3.59 -21.86
CA ALA A 95 19.83 4.69 -22.19
C ALA A 95 20.42 5.35 -20.93
N ILE A 96 19.60 5.54 -19.89
CA ILE A 96 20.01 6.05 -18.58
C ILE A 96 21.03 5.12 -17.94
N ARG A 97 20.77 3.80 -17.93
CA ARG A 97 21.69 2.82 -17.38
C ARG A 97 23.03 2.78 -18.11
N ILE A 98 23.01 2.79 -19.45
CA ILE A 98 24.25 2.77 -20.26
C ILE A 98 25.09 4.04 -20.00
N ARG A 99 24.43 5.19 -19.82
CA ARG A 99 25.12 6.49 -19.75
C ARG A 99 25.52 6.92 -18.33
N TRP A 100 24.82 6.41 -17.32
CA TRP A 100 25.00 6.79 -15.91
C TRP A 100 25.27 5.61 -14.97
N GLY A 101 25.42 4.38 -15.49
CA GLY A 101 25.58 3.16 -14.69
C GLY A 101 26.66 3.25 -13.62
N ALA A 102 27.86 3.75 -13.98
CA ALA A 102 28.98 3.89 -13.05
C ALA A 102 28.72 4.86 -11.88
N ILE A 103 27.82 5.84 -12.07
CA ILE A 103 27.41 6.79 -11.02
C ILE A 103 26.25 6.22 -10.19
N LEU A 104 25.35 5.47 -10.84
CA LEU A 104 24.21 4.79 -10.20
C LEU A 104 24.64 3.63 -9.30
N ASP A 105 25.83 3.05 -9.54
CA ASP A 105 26.41 2.02 -8.68
C ASP A 105 26.95 2.58 -7.35
N SER A 106 27.08 3.91 -7.21
CA SER A 106 27.42 4.55 -5.93
C SER A 106 26.21 4.60 -4.99
N PRO A 107 26.21 3.87 -3.85
CA PRO A 107 25.02 3.72 -3.03
C PRO A 107 24.50 5.04 -2.43
N ALA A 108 25.41 5.94 -2.04
CA ALA A 108 25.08 7.21 -1.41
C ALA A 108 24.47 8.21 -2.42
N PHE A 109 25.12 8.38 -3.57
CA PHE A 109 24.62 9.27 -4.63
C PHE A 109 23.28 8.78 -5.17
N PHE A 110 23.16 7.47 -5.36
CA PHE A 110 21.93 6.84 -5.80
C PHE A 110 20.77 7.07 -4.83
N THR A 111 20.98 6.78 -3.54
CA THR A 111 19.92 6.95 -2.52
C THR A 111 19.47 8.40 -2.42
N GLY A 112 20.42 9.35 -2.45
CA GLY A 112 20.11 10.78 -2.45
C GLY A 112 19.33 11.22 -3.69
N SER A 113 19.72 10.76 -4.87
CA SER A 113 19.05 11.08 -6.15
C SER A 113 17.61 10.54 -6.16
N VAL A 114 17.42 9.29 -5.72
CA VAL A 114 16.09 8.68 -5.62
C VAL A 114 15.21 9.44 -4.64
N ALA A 115 15.73 9.84 -3.48
CA ALA A 115 14.99 10.63 -2.51
C ALA A 115 14.56 11.98 -3.08
N VAL A 116 15.46 12.70 -3.76
CA VAL A 116 15.15 13.99 -4.41
C VAL A 116 14.10 13.83 -5.50
N ILE A 117 14.26 12.84 -6.38
CA ILE A 117 13.29 12.57 -7.46
C ILE A 117 11.92 12.21 -6.88
N ALA A 118 11.89 11.35 -5.85
CA ALA A 118 10.65 10.98 -5.17
C ALA A 118 9.95 12.20 -4.56
N LEU A 119 10.69 13.09 -3.91
CA LEU A 119 10.17 14.34 -3.34
C LEU A 119 9.65 15.31 -4.41
N LEU A 120 10.37 15.46 -5.53
CA LEU A 120 9.94 16.31 -6.64
C LEU A 120 8.65 15.79 -7.28
N VAL A 121 8.58 14.49 -7.54
CA VAL A 121 7.38 13.86 -8.11
C VAL A 121 6.21 13.93 -7.13
N ALA A 122 6.46 13.68 -5.84
CA ALA A 122 5.47 13.88 -4.78
C ALA A 122 4.92 15.31 -4.76
N ALA A 123 5.78 16.32 -4.82
CA ALA A 123 5.37 17.73 -4.83
C ALA A 123 4.56 18.11 -6.09
N VAL A 124 4.92 17.58 -7.26
CA VAL A 124 4.16 17.80 -8.50
C VAL A 124 2.77 17.16 -8.41
N LEU A 125 2.69 15.93 -7.88
CA LEU A 125 1.41 15.25 -7.68
C LEU A 125 0.53 15.96 -6.66
N GLU A 126 1.11 16.42 -5.54
CA GLU A 126 0.40 17.18 -4.52
C GLU A 126 -0.22 18.45 -5.12
N ARG A 127 0.54 19.18 -5.94
CA ARG A 127 0.04 20.35 -6.68
C ARG A 127 -1.05 20.00 -7.68
N ALA A 128 -1.03 18.80 -8.24
CA ALA A 128 -2.08 18.27 -9.10
C ALA A 128 -3.32 17.78 -8.33
N GLY A 129 -3.32 17.89 -6.98
CA GLY A 129 -4.40 17.38 -6.13
C GLY A 129 -4.35 15.86 -5.92
N LEU A 130 -3.20 15.24 -6.19
CA LEU A 130 -2.97 13.81 -6.05
C LEU A 130 -2.15 13.50 -4.80
N HIS A 131 -2.40 12.34 -4.20
CA HIS A 131 -1.69 11.95 -3.00
C HIS A 131 -0.20 11.66 -3.27
N PRO A 132 0.75 12.30 -2.55
CA PRO A 132 2.20 12.15 -2.75
C PRO A 132 2.72 10.71 -2.79
N ALA A 133 2.12 9.81 -2.01
CA ALA A 133 2.55 8.40 -1.91
C ALA A 133 2.49 7.66 -3.26
N PHE A 134 1.55 8.01 -4.15
CA PHE A 134 1.47 7.42 -5.49
C PHE A 134 2.71 7.76 -6.33
N GLY A 135 3.22 8.98 -6.19
CA GLY A 135 4.43 9.41 -6.89
C GLY A 135 5.64 8.60 -6.50
N ALA A 136 5.82 8.41 -5.19
CA ALA A 136 6.89 7.59 -4.66
C ALA A 136 6.78 6.13 -5.16
N PHE A 137 5.57 5.57 -5.21
CA PHE A 137 5.34 4.23 -5.76
C PHE A 137 5.70 4.13 -7.24
N LEU A 138 5.22 5.05 -8.08
CA LEU A 138 5.50 5.06 -9.52
C LEU A 138 7.00 5.21 -9.80
N ILE A 139 7.69 6.08 -9.07
CA ILE A 139 9.16 6.20 -9.15
C ILE A 139 9.82 4.88 -8.79
N GLY A 140 9.37 4.19 -7.74
CA GLY A 140 9.88 2.87 -7.37
C GLY A 140 9.70 1.81 -8.47
N VAL A 141 8.55 1.79 -9.16
CA VAL A 141 8.29 0.88 -10.29
C VAL A 141 9.23 1.17 -11.46
N VAL A 142 9.37 2.44 -11.83
CA VAL A 142 10.32 2.87 -12.88
C VAL A 142 11.75 2.46 -12.51
N LEU A 143 12.15 2.69 -11.26
CA LEU A 143 13.48 2.39 -10.77
C LEU A 143 13.81 0.89 -10.87
N ALA A 144 12.84 0.03 -10.55
CA ALA A 144 12.97 -1.41 -10.69
C ALA A 144 13.26 -1.84 -12.14
N GLU A 145 12.67 -1.13 -13.12
CA GLU A 145 12.87 -1.39 -14.55
C GLU A 145 14.22 -0.84 -15.08
N VAL A 146 14.69 0.31 -14.56
CA VAL A 146 15.95 0.92 -14.99
C VAL A 146 17.19 0.14 -14.49
N ILE A 147 17.18 -0.32 -13.24
CA ILE A 147 18.42 -0.75 -12.55
C ILE A 147 18.47 -2.28 -12.38
N GLY A 148 17.31 -2.93 -12.35
CA GLY A 148 17.18 -4.33 -11.97
C GLY A 148 17.26 -4.51 -10.45
N SER A 149 16.57 -5.55 -9.96
CA SER A 149 16.32 -5.77 -8.53
C SER A 149 17.57 -6.15 -7.69
N ASP A 150 18.67 -6.54 -8.35
CA ASP A 150 19.86 -7.11 -7.70
C ASP A 150 21.00 -6.10 -7.47
N CYS A 151 20.78 -4.81 -7.72
CA CYS A 151 21.80 -3.77 -7.54
C CYS A 151 21.94 -3.36 -6.06
N ILE A 152 23.18 -3.15 -5.61
CA ILE A 152 23.52 -2.63 -4.26
C ILE A 152 22.74 -1.34 -3.96
N ALA A 153 22.52 -0.53 -4.98
CA ALA A 153 21.80 0.74 -4.90
C ALA A 153 20.34 0.57 -4.44
N HIS A 154 19.65 -0.49 -4.89
CA HIS A 154 18.29 -0.82 -4.44
C HIS A 154 18.27 -1.19 -2.95
N ARG A 155 19.27 -1.97 -2.50
CA ARG A 155 19.40 -2.37 -1.09
C ARG A 155 19.59 -1.15 -0.17
N SER A 156 20.43 -0.19 -0.57
CA SER A 156 20.67 1.02 0.24
C SER A 156 19.43 1.89 0.37
N VAL A 157 18.62 2.04 -0.69
CA VAL A 157 17.33 2.75 -0.60
C VAL A 157 16.38 2.04 0.36
N ALA A 158 16.28 0.70 0.27
CA ALA A 158 15.43 -0.09 1.15
C ALA A 158 15.88 -0.01 2.62
N GLU A 159 17.17 -0.12 2.89
CA GLU A 159 17.74 -0.01 4.24
C GLU A 159 17.53 1.39 4.83
N PHE A 160 17.73 2.45 4.04
CA PHE A 160 17.47 3.81 4.49
C PHE A 160 15.98 4.07 4.76
N ALA A 161 15.10 3.66 3.85
CA ALA A 161 13.65 3.83 4.00
C ALA A 161 13.12 3.08 5.23
N THR A 162 13.59 1.87 5.47
CA THR A 162 13.12 1.01 6.58
C THR A 162 13.80 1.33 7.90
N GLY A 163 15.05 1.78 7.89
CA GLY A 163 15.81 2.13 9.09
C GLY A 163 15.50 3.52 9.63
N PHE A 164 15.14 4.48 8.77
CA PHE A 164 14.91 5.88 9.16
C PHE A 164 13.45 6.32 9.00
N PHE A 165 12.90 6.26 7.78
CA PHE A 165 11.58 6.82 7.50
C PHE A 165 10.43 5.99 8.10
N ALA A 166 10.50 4.66 8.06
CA ALA A 166 9.44 3.82 8.62
C ALA A 166 9.26 4.04 10.15
N PRO A 167 10.31 4.00 11.00
CA PRO A 167 10.18 4.32 12.41
C PRO A 167 9.64 5.73 12.67
N LEU A 168 10.13 6.74 11.93
CA LEU A 168 9.66 8.12 12.07
C LEU A 168 8.18 8.25 11.72
N TYR A 169 7.73 7.60 10.65
CA TYR A 169 6.34 7.57 10.23
C TYR A 169 5.43 6.94 11.29
N PHE A 170 5.78 5.74 11.78
CA PHE A 170 4.99 5.06 12.81
C PHE A 170 5.01 5.79 14.16
N ALA A 171 6.13 6.43 14.53
CA ALA A 171 6.20 7.28 15.72
C ALA A 171 5.30 8.51 15.61
N SER A 172 5.31 9.19 14.46
CA SER A 172 4.44 10.35 14.19
C SER A 172 2.96 9.99 14.31
N ILE A 173 2.55 8.84 13.77
CA ILE A 173 1.19 8.33 13.97
C ILE A 173 0.93 8.04 15.44
N GLY A 174 1.82 7.31 16.11
CA GLY A 174 1.65 6.94 17.52
C GLY A 174 1.45 8.15 18.43
N LEU A 175 2.10 9.28 18.13
CA LEU A 175 1.94 10.54 18.87
C LEU A 175 0.58 11.22 18.63
N ARG A 176 -0.09 10.96 17.49
CA ARG A 176 -1.45 11.47 17.21
C ARG A 176 -2.55 10.62 17.83
N VAL A 177 -2.27 9.36 18.16
CA VAL A 177 -3.26 8.43 18.71
C VAL A 177 -3.36 8.59 20.22
N ASP A 178 -4.48 9.15 20.67
CA ASP A 178 -4.80 9.19 22.10
C ASP A 178 -5.58 7.94 22.52
N PHE A 179 -4.83 6.88 22.86
CA PHE A 179 -5.42 5.66 23.42
C PHE A 179 -6.03 5.86 24.82
N SER A 180 -5.61 6.89 25.56
CA SER A 180 -6.02 7.05 26.95
C SER A 180 -7.44 7.62 27.10
N GLY A 181 -7.79 8.61 26.28
CA GLY A 181 -9.10 9.26 26.32
C GLY A 181 -10.13 8.68 25.35
N ASN A 182 -9.69 8.02 24.28
CA ASN A 182 -10.54 7.72 23.12
C ASN A 182 -10.57 6.25 22.71
N PHE A 183 -9.94 5.35 23.47
CA PHE A 183 -10.02 3.92 23.20
C PHE A 183 -11.35 3.32 23.68
N ASP A 184 -12.21 2.98 22.73
CA ASP A 184 -13.47 2.28 22.97
C ASP A 184 -13.33 0.81 22.54
N ILE A 185 -13.29 -0.09 23.52
CA ILE A 185 -13.07 -1.53 23.28
C ILE A 185 -14.17 -2.15 22.42
N VAL A 186 -15.42 -1.69 22.55
CA VAL A 186 -16.56 -2.23 21.79
C VAL A 186 -16.43 -1.80 20.34
N LEU A 187 -16.15 -0.51 20.11
CA LEU A 187 -15.94 0.02 18.77
C LEU A 187 -14.76 -0.68 18.06
N VAL A 188 -13.64 -0.81 18.76
CA VAL A 188 -12.45 -1.52 18.26
C VAL A 188 -12.79 -2.96 17.88
N ALA A 189 -13.46 -3.70 18.75
CA ALA A 189 -13.83 -5.09 18.50
C ALA A 189 -14.77 -5.23 17.29
N VAL A 190 -15.76 -4.34 17.18
CA VAL A 190 -16.72 -4.33 16.05
C VAL A 190 -16.02 -4.00 14.74
N VAL A 191 -15.22 -2.93 14.70
CA VAL A 191 -14.45 -2.53 13.51
C VAL A 191 -13.51 -3.66 13.09
N LEU A 192 -12.79 -4.26 14.04
CA LEU A 192 -11.84 -5.33 13.76
C LEU A 192 -12.52 -6.60 13.25
N ALA A 193 -13.64 -7.01 13.87
CA ALA A 193 -14.40 -8.18 13.45
C ALA A 193 -14.99 -7.98 12.04
N MET A 194 -15.66 -6.86 11.79
CA MET A 194 -16.22 -6.55 10.47
C MET A 194 -15.13 -6.43 9.40
N SER A 195 -14.03 -5.74 9.72
CA SER A 195 -12.89 -5.55 8.83
C SER A 195 -12.24 -6.87 8.42
N CYS A 196 -11.96 -7.73 9.40
CA CYS A 196 -11.37 -9.04 9.15
C CYS A 196 -12.32 -9.93 8.36
N ALA A 197 -13.58 -10.04 8.79
CA ALA A 197 -14.56 -10.92 8.16
C ALA A 197 -14.85 -10.48 6.73
N GLY A 198 -15.21 -9.20 6.52
CA GLY A 198 -15.56 -8.68 5.20
C GLY A 198 -14.42 -8.80 4.21
N LYS A 199 -13.20 -8.45 4.62
CA LYS A 199 -12.05 -8.46 3.72
C LYS A 199 -11.56 -9.88 3.41
N THR A 200 -11.43 -10.70 4.44
CA THR A 200 -10.97 -12.09 4.27
C THR A 200 -11.99 -12.90 3.47
N ALA A 201 -13.28 -12.78 3.79
CA ALA A 201 -14.33 -13.50 3.07
C ALA A 201 -14.49 -13.00 1.63
N GLY A 202 -14.46 -11.69 1.39
CA GLY A 202 -14.57 -11.12 0.05
C GLY A 202 -13.41 -11.54 -0.86
N ALA A 203 -12.17 -11.47 -0.36
CA ALA A 203 -11.00 -11.89 -1.12
C ALA A 203 -10.92 -13.41 -1.29
N TRP A 204 -11.32 -14.20 -0.29
CA TRP A 204 -11.44 -15.66 -0.42
C TRP A 204 -12.49 -16.05 -1.47
N LEU A 205 -13.67 -15.44 -1.43
CA LEU A 205 -14.73 -15.67 -2.43
C LEU A 205 -14.25 -15.30 -3.83
N GLY A 206 -13.64 -14.13 -4.01
CA GLY A 206 -13.08 -13.71 -5.30
C GLY A 206 -12.04 -14.70 -5.83
N ALA A 207 -11.15 -15.19 -4.96
CA ALA A 207 -10.16 -16.20 -5.32
C ALA A 207 -10.80 -17.56 -5.69
N ARG A 208 -11.85 -17.99 -4.96
CA ARG A 208 -12.59 -19.23 -5.27
C ARG A 208 -13.31 -19.16 -6.60
N LEU A 209 -13.98 -18.03 -6.86
CA LEU A 209 -14.65 -17.77 -8.15
C LEU A 209 -13.64 -17.66 -9.30
N GLY A 210 -12.42 -17.19 -9.02
CA GLY A 210 -11.29 -17.20 -9.95
C GLY A 210 -10.66 -18.58 -10.19
N GLY A 211 -11.19 -19.65 -9.59
CA GLY A 211 -10.75 -21.03 -9.83
C GLY A 211 -9.61 -21.53 -8.94
N LEU A 212 -9.19 -20.77 -7.92
CA LEU A 212 -8.15 -21.21 -6.98
C LEU A 212 -8.70 -22.25 -5.99
N ASP A 213 -7.83 -23.17 -5.55
CA ASP A 213 -8.17 -24.14 -4.52
C ASP A 213 -8.39 -23.45 -3.15
N ASN A 214 -9.08 -24.12 -2.24
CA ASN A 214 -9.49 -23.51 -0.98
C ASN A 214 -8.32 -22.99 -0.14
N ARG A 215 -7.17 -23.68 -0.14
CA ARG A 215 -6.02 -23.27 0.66
C ARG A 215 -5.40 -22.00 0.08
N THR A 216 -5.21 -21.95 -1.23
CA THR A 216 -4.71 -20.75 -1.92
C THR A 216 -5.69 -19.60 -1.80
N SER A 217 -7.00 -19.84 -1.92
CA SER A 217 -8.02 -18.80 -1.72
C SER A 217 -8.02 -18.24 -0.30
N LEU A 218 -7.81 -19.09 0.73
CA LEU A 218 -7.71 -18.61 2.12
C LEU A 218 -6.44 -17.77 2.30
N ALA A 219 -5.34 -18.16 1.67
CA ALA A 219 -4.12 -17.37 1.68
C ALA A 219 -4.32 -16.02 0.99
N VAL A 220 -5.05 -15.95 -0.13
CA VAL A 220 -5.43 -14.67 -0.76
C VAL A 220 -6.30 -13.84 0.19
N GLY A 221 -7.29 -14.46 0.85
CA GLY A 221 -8.15 -13.82 1.85
C GLY A 221 -7.35 -13.12 2.96
N PHE A 222 -6.51 -13.88 3.65
CA PHE A 222 -5.68 -13.36 4.75
C PHE A 222 -4.55 -12.45 4.26
N GLY A 223 -4.01 -12.68 3.07
CA GLY A 223 -3.00 -11.82 2.45
C GLY A 223 -3.54 -10.42 2.15
N MET A 224 -4.79 -10.32 1.71
CA MET A 224 -5.47 -9.04 1.48
C MET A 224 -5.90 -8.34 2.78
N ASN A 225 -5.81 -9.02 3.92
CA ASN A 225 -6.19 -8.51 5.23
C ASN A 225 -5.12 -7.58 5.85
N ALA A 226 -3.94 -7.42 5.25
CA ALA A 226 -2.94 -6.48 5.77
C ALA A 226 -3.30 -5.02 5.44
N ARG A 227 -3.31 -4.21 6.50
CA ARG A 227 -3.58 -2.78 6.48
C ARG A 227 -2.29 -2.03 6.82
N GLY A 228 -2.35 -0.72 6.99
CA GLY A 228 -1.17 0.03 7.42
C GLY A 228 -1.19 1.47 7.00
N ALA A 229 -0.02 1.96 6.57
CA ALA A 229 0.24 3.37 6.38
C ALA A 229 -0.83 4.11 5.55
N ILE A 230 -1.20 3.55 4.39
CA ILE A 230 -2.16 4.19 3.48
C ILE A 230 -3.52 4.39 4.15
N GLU A 231 -4.00 3.39 4.89
CA GLU A 231 -5.28 3.50 5.60
C GLU A 231 -5.22 4.56 6.71
N ILE A 232 -4.12 4.58 7.47
CA ILE A 232 -3.96 5.55 8.57
C ILE A 232 -3.93 6.98 8.02
N ILE A 233 -3.33 7.19 6.85
CA ILE A 233 -3.36 8.48 6.16
C ILE A 233 -4.80 8.89 5.83
N LEU A 234 -5.61 7.98 5.28
CA LEU A 234 -7.01 8.26 4.95
C LEU A 234 -7.84 8.54 6.20
N ALA A 235 -7.62 7.78 7.27
CA ALA A 235 -8.25 8.02 8.57
C ALA A 235 -7.86 9.40 9.14
N ASN A 236 -6.59 9.80 8.99
CA ASN A 236 -6.14 11.12 9.44
C ASN A 236 -6.77 12.26 8.63
N ILE A 237 -6.87 12.14 7.30
CA ILE A 237 -7.58 13.11 6.46
C ILE A 237 -9.05 13.22 6.89
N ALA A 238 -9.68 12.09 7.20
CA ALA A 238 -11.06 12.07 7.66
C ALA A 238 -11.25 12.68 9.05
N LEU A 239 -10.28 12.52 9.94
CA LEU A 239 -10.27 13.17 11.24
C LEU A 239 -10.10 14.69 11.08
N GLU A 240 -9.15 15.13 10.26
CA GLU A 240 -8.87 16.55 10.00
C GLU A 240 -10.05 17.25 9.31
N THR A 241 -10.72 16.55 8.40
CA THR A 241 -11.95 17.04 7.77
C THR A 241 -13.18 16.88 8.67
N GLY A 242 -13.07 16.27 9.86
CA GLY A 242 -14.18 16.07 10.80
C GLY A 242 -15.27 15.15 10.25
N ILE A 243 -14.91 14.17 9.43
CA ILE A 243 -15.79 13.07 8.98
C ILE A 243 -15.84 11.99 10.05
N ILE A 244 -14.71 11.70 10.69
CA ILE A 244 -14.62 10.77 11.81
C ILE A 244 -14.19 11.50 13.08
N ASP A 245 -14.53 10.94 14.23
CA ASP A 245 -14.07 11.42 15.52
C ASP A 245 -12.78 10.69 15.96
N GLN A 246 -12.22 11.14 17.08
CA GLN A 246 -11.00 10.58 17.64
C GLN A 246 -11.15 9.10 18.03
N ARG A 247 -12.35 8.67 18.45
CA ARG A 247 -12.63 7.27 18.83
C ARG A 247 -12.53 6.33 17.64
N LEU A 248 -13.17 6.70 16.52
CA LEU A 248 -13.11 5.90 15.30
C LEU A 248 -11.71 5.95 14.67
N PHE A 249 -11.01 7.08 14.75
CA PHE A 249 -9.61 7.16 14.33
C PHE A 249 -8.72 6.16 15.10
N VAL A 250 -8.81 6.15 16.44
CA VAL A 250 -8.08 5.18 17.29
C VAL A 250 -8.43 3.74 16.92
N ALA A 251 -9.72 3.45 16.68
CA ALA A 251 -10.17 2.12 16.30
C ALA A 251 -9.61 1.66 14.94
N LEU A 252 -9.57 2.54 13.94
CA LEU A 252 -8.99 2.27 12.62
C LEU A 252 -7.48 2.05 12.71
N VAL A 253 -6.75 2.87 13.47
CA VAL A 253 -5.31 2.69 13.65
C VAL A 253 -4.99 1.37 14.37
N PHE A 254 -5.74 1.04 15.43
CA PHE A 254 -5.57 -0.23 16.14
C PHE A 254 -5.86 -1.42 15.21
N MET A 255 -6.94 -1.36 14.44
CA MET A 255 -7.28 -2.37 13.45
C MET A 255 -6.17 -2.52 12.40
N ALA A 256 -5.60 -1.42 11.90
CA ALA A 256 -4.54 -1.45 10.90
C ALA A 256 -3.30 -2.21 11.38
N VAL A 257 -2.90 -2.01 12.64
CA VAL A 257 -1.76 -2.71 13.25
C VAL A 257 -2.07 -4.20 13.44
N VAL A 258 -3.21 -4.52 14.08
CA VAL A 258 -3.54 -5.91 14.43
C VAL A 258 -3.77 -6.77 13.19
N THR A 259 -4.50 -6.26 12.20
CA THR A 259 -4.78 -7.02 10.97
C THR A 259 -3.53 -7.32 10.15
N SER A 260 -2.53 -6.44 10.19
CA SER A 260 -1.21 -6.64 9.57
C SER A 260 -0.44 -7.79 10.23
N VAL A 261 -0.43 -7.83 11.56
CA VAL A 261 0.19 -8.92 12.33
C VAL A 261 -0.51 -10.25 12.05
N ILE A 262 -1.85 -10.24 12.04
CA ILE A 262 -2.67 -11.43 11.72
C ILE A 262 -2.34 -11.94 10.31
N SER A 263 -2.30 -11.05 9.32
CA SER A 263 -2.00 -11.39 7.93
C SER A 263 -0.63 -12.06 7.81
N ALA A 264 0.43 -11.42 8.31
CA ALA A 264 1.80 -11.94 8.24
C ALA A 264 1.94 -13.32 8.91
N THR A 265 1.30 -13.49 10.08
CA THR A 265 1.35 -14.74 10.85
C THR A 265 0.63 -15.87 10.11
N ILE A 266 -0.59 -15.62 9.63
CA ILE A 266 -1.40 -16.67 8.97
C ILE A 266 -0.80 -17.06 7.63
N LEU A 267 -0.32 -16.10 6.84
CA LEU A 267 0.32 -16.38 5.54
C LEU A 267 1.54 -17.30 5.69
N ARG A 268 2.38 -17.03 6.71
CA ARG A 268 3.54 -17.87 7.04
C ARG A 268 3.15 -19.32 7.31
N HIS A 269 2.02 -19.56 7.98
CA HIS A 269 1.56 -20.91 8.31
C HIS A 269 0.86 -21.58 7.12
N LEU A 270 -0.02 -20.87 6.41
CA LEU A 270 -0.79 -21.42 5.29
C LEU A 270 0.11 -21.78 4.10
N LEU A 271 1.10 -20.94 3.80
CA LEU A 271 1.99 -21.10 2.64
C LEU A 271 3.40 -21.57 3.03
N LYS A 272 3.55 -22.18 4.22
CA LYS A 272 4.83 -22.69 4.73
C LYS A 272 5.55 -23.62 3.74
N ARG A 273 4.79 -24.45 3.01
CA ARG A 273 5.33 -25.40 2.04
C ARG A 273 5.86 -24.71 0.78
N GLU A 274 5.09 -23.78 0.21
CA GLU A 274 5.50 -22.96 -0.93
C GLU A 274 6.69 -22.04 -0.57
N ALA A 275 6.72 -21.51 0.65
CA ALA A 275 7.85 -20.74 1.16
C ALA A 275 9.12 -21.61 1.28
N MET A 276 9.00 -22.87 1.73
CA MET A 276 10.12 -23.82 1.76
C MET A 276 10.59 -24.23 0.36
N GLU A 277 9.67 -24.51 -0.56
CA GLU A 277 9.98 -24.85 -1.96
C GLU A 277 10.68 -23.66 -2.67
N ALA A 278 10.20 -22.43 -2.46
CA ALA A 278 10.82 -21.21 -2.97
C ALA A 278 12.21 -20.94 -2.36
N ALA A 279 12.42 -21.29 -1.08
CA ALA A 279 13.73 -21.18 -0.42
C ALA A 279 14.71 -22.27 -0.90
N GLY A 280 14.25 -23.50 -1.10
CA GLY A 280 15.06 -24.62 -1.60
C GLY A 280 15.53 -24.42 -3.04
N GLY A 281 14.68 -23.84 -3.90
CA GLY A 281 15.05 -23.49 -5.28
C GLY A 281 16.17 -22.46 -5.37
N ARG A 282 16.27 -21.52 -4.41
CA ARG A 282 17.37 -20.53 -4.34
C ARG A 282 18.70 -21.14 -3.90
N SER A 283 18.69 -22.26 -3.17
CA SER A 283 19.90 -22.96 -2.74
C SER A 283 20.50 -23.85 -3.82
N ALA A 284 19.74 -24.25 -4.83
CA ALA A 284 20.20 -25.13 -5.91
C ALA A 284 20.77 -24.37 -7.13
N THR A 285 20.56 -23.05 -7.18
CA THR A 285 21.02 -22.17 -8.27
C THR A 285 22.09 -21.16 -7.83
N GLY A 286 22.65 -21.32 -6.63
CA GLY A 286 23.71 -20.48 -6.06
C GLY A 286 25.08 -21.12 -6.21
#